data_AF-A0A367FA42-F1
#
_entry.id   AF-A0A367FA42-F1
#
_cell.length_a   1.000
_cell.length_b   1.000
_cell.length_c   1.000
_cell.angle_alpha   90.00
_cell.angle_beta   90.00
_cell.angle_gamma   90.00
#
_symmetry.space_group_name_H-M   'P 1'
#
loop_
_entity.id
_entity.type
_entity.pdbx_description
1 polymer ?
#
loop_
_entity_poly.entity_id
_entity_poly.type
_entity_poly.pdbx_seq_one_letter_code
_entity_poly.pdbx_strand_id
1 'polypeptide(L)' 'MSAYRDSLRPEQRPLYDQAIASAGRILAAARQRRDSLPPEEAAREAYVPGGPSIEELTALIERHRAEARAAQGRTAAA' A
#
# COMPACT_ATOMS: atom_id res chain seq x y z
N MET A 1 -7.28 -17.97 4.34
CA MET A 1 -8.48 -17.35 4.97
C MET A 1 -8.06 -16.69 6.27
N SER A 2 -8.62 -15.53 6.63
CA SER A 2 -8.24 -14.76 7.83
C SER A 2 -8.91 -15.35 9.07
N ALA A 3 -8.14 -15.82 10.05
CA ALA A 3 -8.68 -16.39 11.30
C ALA A 3 -9.61 -15.41 12.05
N TYR A 4 -9.34 -14.10 11.93
CA TYR A 4 -10.21 -13.06 12.48
C TYR A 4 -11.55 -12.98 11.76
N ARG A 5 -11.58 -13.07 10.43
CA ARG A 5 -12.82 -13.07 9.66
C ARG A 5 -13.72 -14.24 10.09
N ASP A 6 -13.13 -15.41 10.27
CA ASP A 6 -13.87 -16.63 10.56
C ASP A 6 -14.42 -16.65 11.99
N SER A 7 -13.82 -15.90 12.93
CA SER A 7 -14.33 -15.73 14.29
C SER A 7 -15.50 -14.73 14.41
N LEU A 8 -15.79 -13.94 13.37
CA LEU A 8 -16.93 -13.02 13.35
C LEU A 8 -18.27 -13.77 13.24
N ARG A 9 -19.32 -13.17 13.80
CA ARG A 9 -20.70 -13.65 13.64
C ARG A 9 -21.06 -13.70 12.15
N PRO A 10 -21.88 -14.67 11.69
CA PRO A 10 -22.21 -14.83 10.28
C PRO A 10 -22.68 -13.55 9.60
N GLU A 11 -23.49 -12.74 10.28
CA GLU A 11 -24.00 -11.45 9.78
C GLU A 11 -22.93 -10.35 9.66
N GLN A 12 -21.80 -10.46 10.36
CA GLN A 12 -20.71 -9.48 10.32
C GLN A 12 -19.68 -9.77 9.23
N ARG A 13 -19.59 -11.04 8.76
CA ARG A 13 -18.61 -11.46 7.75
C ARG A 13 -18.74 -10.70 6.42
N PRO A 14 -19.95 -10.48 5.85
CA PRO A 14 -20.08 -9.71 4.61
C PRO A 14 -19.60 -8.27 4.76
N LEU A 15 -19.88 -7.62 5.90
CA LEU A 15 -19.42 -6.26 6.17
C LEU A 15 -17.89 -6.20 6.27
N TYR A 16 -17.28 -7.16 6.94
CA TYR A 16 -15.82 -7.28 6.99
C TYR A 16 -15.22 -7.47 5.59
N ASP A 17 -15.77 -8.37 4.79
CA ASP A 17 -15.28 -8.63 3.43
C ASP A 17 -15.37 -7.39 2.55
N GLN A 18 -16.49 -6.66 2.64
CA GLN A 18 -16.68 -5.40 1.93
C GLN A 18 -15.67 -4.33 2.39
N ALA A 19 -15.40 -4.23 3.69
CA ALA A 19 -14.44 -3.29 4.24
C ALA A 19 -13.01 -3.60 3.77
N ILE A 20 -12.60 -4.88 3.82
CA ILE A 20 -11.28 -5.33 3.33
C ILE A 20 -11.14 -5.10 1.82
N ALA A 21 -12.15 -5.44 1.02
CA ALA A 21 -12.14 -5.20 -0.41
C ALA A 21 -12.05 -3.70 -0.74
N SER A 22 -12.72 -2.85 0.04
CA SER A 22 -12.67 -1.40 -0.15
C SER A 22 -11.32 -0.81 0.27
N ALA A 23 -10.76 -1.24 1.40
CA ALA A 23 -9.41 -0.87 1.82
C ALA A 23 -8.38 -1.30 0.77
N GLY A 24 -8.50 -2.50 0.20
CA GLY A 24 -7.64 -2.99 -0.87
C GLY A 24 -7.69 -2.10 -2.13
N ARG A 25 -8.88 -1.68 -2.56
CA ARG A 25 -9.04 -0.75 -3.70
C ARG A 25 -8.42 0.61 -3.43
N ILE A 26 -8.65 1.18 -2.24
CA ILE A 26 -8.06 2.48 -1.85
C ILE A 26 -6.54 2.38 -1.82
N LEU A 27 -5.98 1.32 -1.22
CA LEU A 27 -4.55 1.12 -1.15
C LEU A 27 -3.91 0.96 -2.54
N ALA A 28 -4.57 0.21 -3.45
CA ALA A 28 -4.10 0.06 -4.82
C ALA A 28 -4.07 1.41 -5.57
N ALA A 29 -5.14 2.20 -5.47
CA ALA A 29 -5.21 3.52 -6.08
C ALA A 29 -4.17 4.49 -5.49
N ALA A 30 -3.99 4.49 -4.17
CA ALA A 30 -2.98 5.31 -3.49
C ALA A 30 -1.56 4.95 -3.94
N ARG A 31 -1.25 3.65 -4.07
CA ARG A 31 0.05 3.20 -4.62
C ARG A 31 0.25 3.63 -6.05
N GLN A 32 -0.77 3.49 -6.90
CA GLN A 32 -0.70 3.93 -8.29
C GLN A 32 -0.43 5.43 -8.40
N ARG A 33 -1.16 6.26 -7.63
CA ARG A 33 -0.95 7.71 -7.57
C ARG A 33 0.46 8.04 -7.12
N ARG A 34 0.90 7.46 -6.00
CA ARG A 34 2.26 7.63 -5.47
C ARG A 34 3.31 7.27 -6.51
N ASP A 35 3.12 6.18 -7.24
CA ASP A 35 4.08 5.68 -8.23
C ASP A 35 4.09 6.48 -9.54
N SER A 36 3.02 7.22 -9.85
CA SER A 36 2.98 8.17 -10.97
C SER A 36 3.70 9.50 -10.73
N LEU A 37 4.07 9.80 -9.49
CA LEU A 37 4.74 11.04 -9.11
C LEU A 37 6.27 10.87 -8.98
N PRO A 38 7.07 11.93 -9.13
CA PRO A 38 8.44 11.96 -8.63
C PRO A 38 8.49 11.62 -7.12
N PRO A 39 9.53 10.91 -6.63
CA PRO A 39 9.60 10.48 -5.22
C PRO A 39 9.43 11.61 -4.20
N GLU A 40 10.06 12.76 -4.45
CA GLU A 40 9.98 13.92 -3.55
C GLU A 40 8.59 14.56 -3.55
N GLU A 41 7.92 14.64 -4.71
CA GLU A 41 6.54 15.12 -4.80
C GLU A 41 5.57 14.17 -4.10
N ALA A 42 5.73 12.86 -4.28
CA ALA A 42 4.95 11.86 -3.57
C ALA A 42 5.17 11.92 -2.05
N ALA A 43 6.40 12.20 -1.60
CA ALA A 43 6.71 12.39 -0.19
C ALA A 43 6.05 13.66 0.39
N ARG A 44 6.04 14.76 -0.37
CA ARG A 44 5.33 15.99 0.01
C ARG A 44 3.81 15.77 0.09
N GLU A 45 3.22 15.03 -0.85
CA GLU A 45 1.79 14.68 -0.78
C GLU A 45 1.47 13.79 0.43
N ALA A 46 2.38 12.90 0.82
CA ALA A 46 2.18 11.96 1.91
C ALA A 46 2.55 12.51 3.30
N TYR A 47 3.18 13.69 3.38
CA TYR A 47 3.65 14.25 4.63
C TYR A 47 2.49 14.64 5.55
N VAL A 48 2.59 14.22 6.82
CA VAL A 48 1.66 14.58 7.88
C VAL A 48 2.48 15.01 9.11
N PRO A 49 2.17 16.17 9.74
CA PRO A 49 2.87 16.61 10.95
C PRO A 49 2.87 15.55 12.05
N GLY A 50 4.03 15.32 12.66
CA GLY A 50 4.25 14.27 13.66
C GLY A 50 4.52 12.88 13.08
N GLY A 51 4.50 12.74 11.74
CA GLY A 51 4.96 11.56 11.03
C GLY A 51 6.43 11.65 10.58
N PRO A 52 6.87 10.73 9.72
CA PRO A 52 8.22 10.76 9.13
C PRO A 52 8.47 12.04 8.33
N SER A 53 9.73 12.46 8.25
CA SER A 53 10.14 13.60 7.44
C SER A 53 9.93 13.33 5.94
N ILE A 54 9.92 14.39 5.13
CA ILE A 54 9.85 14.28 3.67
C ILE A 54 11.04 13.45 3.12
N GLU A 55 12.23 13.60 3.71
CA GLU A 55 13.43 12.87 3.32
C GLU A 55 13.29 11.37 3.63
N GLU A 56 12.79 11.03 4.82
CA GLU A 56 12.51 9.65 5.21
C GLU A 56 11.44 9.02 4.31
N LEU A 57 10.37 9.76 4.01
CA LEU A 57 9.31 9.32 3.09
C LEU A 57 9.87 9.10 1.68
N THR A 58 10.73 9.99 1.19
CA THR A 58 11.37 9.86 -0.12
C THR A 58 12.21 8.58 -0.19
N ALA A 59 13.08 8.36 0.80
CA ALA A 59 13.91 7.16 0.88
C ALA A 59 13.07 5.87 0.97
N LEU A 60 11.97 5.89 1.72
CA LEU A 60 11.03 4.76 1.80
C LEU A 60 10.36 4.48 0.46
N ILE A 61 9.94 5.52 -0.28
CA ILE A 61 9.30 5.38 -1.60
C ILE A 61 10.29 4.78 -2.60
N GLU A 62 11.52 5.28 -2.63
CA GLU A 62 12.57 4.78 -3.51
C GLU A 62 12.89 3.31 -3.23
N ARG A 63 13.04 2.95 -1.95
CA ARG A 63 13.25 1.56 -1.54
C ARG A 63 12.11 0.65 -2.00
N HIS A 64 10.85 1.01 -1.75
CA HIS A 64 9.71 0.21 -2.19
C HIS A 64 9.65 0.03 -3.70
N ARG A 65 9.98 1.07 -4.48
CA ARG A 65 10.03 0.97 -5.94
C ARG A 65 11.18 0.06 -6.40
N ALA A 66 12.35 0.14 -5.76
CA ALA A 66 13.47 -0.74 -6.04
C ALA A 66 13.13 -2.22 -5.75
N GLU A 67 12.52 -2.50 -4.59
CA GLU A 67 12.03 -3.83 -4.22
C GLU A 67 11.00 -4.37 -5.22
N ALA A 68 10.05 -3.53 -5.65
CA ALA A 68 9.03 -3.91 -6.64
C ALA A 68 9.66 -4.27 -7.99
N ARG A 69 10.59 -3.46 -8.49
CA ARG A 69 11.34 -3.76 -9.73
C ARG A 69 12.14 -5.06 -9.60
N ALA A 70 12.81 -5.28 -8.47
CA ALA A 70 13.56 -6.51 -8.22
C ALA A 70 12.65 -7.75 -8.11
N ALA A 71 11.42 -7.61 -7.62
CA ALA A 71 10.44 -8.68 -7.63
C ALA A 71 9.98 -9.02 -9.06
N GLN A 72 9.68 -8.01 -9.88
CA GLN A 72 9.26 -8.20 -11.28
C GLN A 72 10.34 -8.85 -12.15
N GLY A 73 11.61 -8.47 -11.96
CA GLY A 73 12.74 -9.09 -12.68
C GLY A 73 12.94 -10.56 -12.33
N ARG A 74 12.54 -10.99 -11.11
CA ARG A 74 12.60 -12.41 -10.71
C ARG A 74 11.48 -13.25 -11.33
N THR A 75 10.31 -12.67 -11.59
CA THR A 75 9.17 -13.38 -12.19
C THR A 75 9.31 -13.55 -13.70
N ALA A 76 10.09 -12.68 -14.39
CA ALA A 76 10.31 -12.77 -15.84
C ALA A 76 11.42 -13.77 -16.23
N ALA A 77 12.20 -14.25 -15.26
CA ALA A 77 13.34 -15.15 -15.46
C ALA A 77 13.05 -16.60 -15.01
N ALA A 78 11.79 -16.93 -14.70
CA ALA A 78 11.30 -18.24 -14.27
C ALA A 78 10.18 -18.70 -15.21
#